data_AF-A0A0F9LMB1-F1
#
_entry.id   AF-A0A0F9LMB1-F1
#
_cell.length_a   1.000
_cell.length_b   1.000
_cell.length_c   1.000
_cell.angle_alpha   90.00
_cell.angle_beta   90.00
_cell.angle_gamma   90.00
#
_symmetry.space_group_name_H-M   'P 1'
#
loop_
_entity.id
_entity.type
_entity.pdbx_description
1 polymer ?
#
loop_
_entity_poly.entity_id
_entity_poly.type
_entity_poly.pdbx_seq_one_letter_code
_entity_poly.pdbx_strand_id
1 'polypeptide(L)'
;MYNIIIIYGQSKTGKTRLAKLVANLTGAVLADDSHGPGDALAAHLAFPLKPLVLTVGVAKSDTETLYGSSWIASAADIIIHMPSLSVMKDRYNG
;
A
#
# COMPACT_ATOMS: atom_id res chain seq x y z
N MET A 1 7.42 -16.80 -3.38
CA MET A 1 7.15 -16.06 -2.13
C MET A 1 6.98 -14.60 -2.54
N TYR A 2 5.93 -13.90 -2.08
CA TYR A 2 5.75 -12.48 -2.43
C TYR A 2 6.88 -11.67 -1.80
N ASN A 3 7.59 -10.89 -2.59
CA ASN A 3 8.75 -10.11 -2.18
C ASN A 3 8.37 -8.65 -1.89
N ILE A 4 7.41 -8.08 -2.63
CA ILE A 4 6.96 -6.69 -2.47
C ILE A 4 5.43 -6.64 -2.47
N ILE A 5 4.87 -6.13 -1.37
CA ILE A 5 3.43 -5.94 -1.17
C ILE A 5 3.18 -4.44 -1.01
N ILE A 6 2.27 -3.89 -1.79
CA ILE A 6 1.94 -2.47 -1.75
C ILE A 6 0.50 -2.30 -1.33
N ILE A 7 0.27 -1.47 -0.32
CA ILE A 7 -1.05 -1.15 0.20
C ILE A 7 -1.24 0.34 0.08
N TYR A 8 -2.13 0.74 -0.83
CA TYR A 8 -2.34 2.16 -1.12
C TYR A 8 -3.75 2.60 -0.81
N GLY A 9 -3.93 3.88 -0.52
CA GLY A 9 -5.24 4.46 -0.29
C GLY A 9 -5.18 5.85 0.31
N GLN A 10 -6.33 6.52 0.34
CA GLN A 10 -6.44 7.86 0.92
C GLN A 10 -6.12 7.85 2.43
N SER A 11 -6.04 9.03 3.04
CA SER A 11 -5.96 9.11 4.49
C SER A 11 -7.20 8.47 5.14
N LYS A 12 -7.01 7.87 6.32
CA LYS A 12 -8.09 7.24 7.12
C LYS A 12 -8.83 6.04 6.47
N THR A 13 -8.24 5.36 5.50
CA THR A 13 -8.80 4.11 4.92
C THR A 13 -8.45 2.84 5.68
N GLY A 14 -7.59 2.93 6.71
CA GLY A 14 -7.11 1.75 7.45
C GLY A 14 -5.88 1.07 6.83
N LYS A 15 -5.32 1.61 5.74
CA LYS A 15 -4.13 1.04 5.05
C LYS A 15 -2.96 0.71 5.98
N THR A 16 -2.64 1.58 6.94
CA THR A 16 -1.55 1.36 7.91
C THR A 16 -1.85 0.20 8.86
N ARG A 17 -3.11 -0.02 9.24
CA ARG A 17 -3.50 -1.16 10.10
C ARG A 17 -3.37 -2.47 9.33
N LEU A 18 -3.84 -2.49 8.08
CA LEU A 18 -3.70 -3.65 7.20
C LEU A 18 -2.21 -3.96 6.96
N ALA A 19 -1.39 -2.95 6.68
CA ALA A 19 0.04 -3.13 6.44
C ALA A 19 0.78 -3.74 7.63
N LYS A 20 0.47 -3.29 8.85
CA LYS A 20 1.01 -3.89 10.08
C LYS A 20 0.58 -5.36 10.24
N LEU A 21 -0.68 -5.68 9.95
CA LEU A 21 -1.17 -7.05 10.03
C LEU A 21 -0.45 -7.96 9.03
N VAL A 22 -0.36 -7.52 7.77
CA VAL A 22 0.32 -8.27 6.70
C VAL A 22 1.79 -8.48 7.07
N ALA A 23 2.49 -7.42 7.48
CA ALA A 23 3.90 -7.51 7.86
C ALA A 23 4.14 -8.52 9.00
N ASN A 24 3.27 -8.54 10.00
CA ASN A 24 3.35 -9.50 11.10
C ASN A 24 3.10 -10.95 10.65
N LEU A 25 2.13 -11.17 9.75
CA LEU A 25 1.79 -12.50 9.25
C LEU A 25 2.87 -13.07 8.32
N THR A 26 3.51 -12.23 7.52
CA THR A 26 4.49 -12.65 6.51
C THR A 26 5.94 -12.49 6.96
N GLY A 27 6.18 -11.91 8.14
CA GLY A 27 7.53 -11.54 8.60
C GLY A 27 8.19 -10.47 7.74
N ALA A 28 7.39 -9.64 7.07
CA ALA A 28 7.88 -8.58 6.16
C ALA A 28 8.37 -7.35 6.93
N VAL A 29 9.25 -6.59 6.31
CA VAL A 29 9.62 -5.24 6.75
C VAL A 29 8.51 -4.30 6.34
N LEU A 30 8.05 -3.46 7.27
CA LEU A 30 7.06 -2.42 7.01
C LEU A 30 7.76 -1.09 6.74
N ALA A 31 7.54 -0.52 5.57
CA ALA A 31 7.94 0.84 5.23
C ALA A 31 6.69 1.75 5.18
N ASP A 32 6.67 2.77 6.04
CA ASP A 32 5.58 3.75 6.09
C ASP A 32 5.93 5.03 5.31
N ASP A 33 4.88 5.75 4.92
CA ASP A 33 4.88 6.89 3.98
C ASP A 33 5.64 8.13 4.49
N SER A 34 6.21 8.08 5.70
CA SER A 34 6.83 9.23 6.37
C SER A 34 8.17 9.68 5.76
N HIS A 35 8.82 8.85 4.94
CA HIS A 35 10.11 9.15 4.33
C HIS A 35 10.13 9.00 2.79
N GLY A 36 8.97 8.85 2.16
CA GLY A 36 8.89 8.61 0.72
C GLY A 36 9.01 7.11 0.41
N PRO A 37 7.97 6.47 -0.14
CA PRO A 37 7.96 5.01 -0.39
C PRO A 37 9.03 4.56 -1.40
N GLY A 38 9.57 5.50 -2.19
CA GLY A 38 10.58 5.21 -3.20
C GLY A 38 11.94 4.81 -2.64
N ASP A 39 12.38 5.41 -1.53
CA ASP A 39 13.70 5.12 -0.94
C ASP A 39 13.72 3.74 -0.29
N ALA A 40 12.64 3.36 0.39
CA ALA A 40 12.48 2.03 0.95
C ALA A 40 12.42 0.95 -0.13
N LEU A 41 11.72 1.23 -1.24
CA LEU A 41 11.69 0.34 -2.40
C LEU A 41 13.08 0.19 -3.03
N ALA A 42 13.81 1.29 -3.24
CA ALA A 42 15.16 1.27 -3.80
C ALA A 42 16.14 0.49 -2.89
N ALA A 43 16.09 0.72 -1.58
CA ALA A 43 16.91 -0.01 -0.62
C ALA A 43 16.62 -1.52 -0.63
N HIS A 44 15.33 -1.90 -0.72
CA HIS A 44 14.92 -3.30 -0.79
C HIS A 44 15.32 -3.98 -2.10
N LEU A 45 15.20 -3.28 -3.23
CA LEU A 45 15.65 -3.79 -4.53
C LEU A 45 17.16 -3.98 -4.60
N ALA A 46 17.93 -3.13 -3.90
CA ALA A 46 19.38 -3.30 -3.79
C ALA A 46 19.77 -4.50 -2.90
N PHE A 47 19.00 -4.78 -1.84
CA PHE A 47 19.30 -5.87 -0.91
C PHE A 47 18.04 -6.49 -0.24
N PRO A 48 17.38 -7.46 -0.90
CA PRO A 48 16.10 -8.01 -0.43
C PRO A 48 16.29 -9.11 0.63
N LEU A 49 16.46 -8.70 1.89
CA LEU A 49 16.63 -9.62 3.03
C LEU A 49 15.34 -10.31 3.48
N LYS A 50 14.21 -9.60 3.41
CA LYS A 50 12.88 -10.03 3.85
C LYS A 50 11.84 -9.39 2.96
N PRO A 51 10.63 -9.96 2.81
CA PRO A 51 9.57 -9.31 2.04
C PRO A 51 9.33 -7.89 2.54
N LEU A 52 8.90 -7.00 1.65
CA LEU A 52 8.62 -5.61 1.94
C LEU A 52 7.12 -5.34 1.84
N VAL A 53 6.56 -4.66 2.85
CA VAL A 53 5.21 -4.10 2.81
C VAL A 53 5.35 -2.57 2.79
N LEU A 54 4.84 -1.94 1.74
CA LEU A 54 4.84 -0.50 1.53
C LEU A 54 3.44 0.07 1.69
N THR A 55 3.30 1.14 2.46
CA THR A 55 2.09 1.97 2.45
C THR A 55 2.27 3.17 1.55
N VAL A 56 1.28 3.44 0.69
CA VAL A 56 1.31 4.59 -0.23
C VAL A 56 0.05 5.43 -0.03
N GLY A 57 0.22 6.70 0.31
CA GLY A 57 -0.85 7.69 0.34
C GLY A 57 -1.22 8.16 -1.06
N VAL A 58 -2.51 8.23 -1.34
CA VAL A 58 -3.02 8.90 -2.57
C VAL A 58 -3.84 10.12 -2.21
N ALA A 59 -3.68 11.18 -3.01
CA ALA A 59 -4.56 12.33 -2.97
C ALA A 59 -5.96 11.96 -3.47
N LYS A 60 -6.97 12.74 -3.05
CA LYS A 60 -8.39 12.46 -3.32
C LYS A 60 -8.75 12.46 -4.82
N SER A 61 -7.96 13.14 -5.63
CA SER A 61 -8.09 13.24 -7.10
C SER A 61 -7.29 12.18 -7.87
N ASP A 62 -6.38 11.45 -7.20
CA ASP A 62 -5.34 10.66 -7.87
C ASP A 62 -5.55 9.13 -7.82
N THR A 63 -6.78 8.68 -7.56
CA THR A 63 -7.09 7.24 -7.55
C THR A 63 -6.85 6.55 -8.89
N GLU A 64 -6.89 7.28 -10.01
CA GLU A 64 -6.55 6.77 -11.34
C GLU A 64 -5.05 6.90 -11.66
N THR A 65 -4.35 7.87 -11.05
CA THR A 65 -2.95 8.22 -11.35
C THR A 65 -1.92 7.29 -10.69
N LEU A 66 -2.32 6.44 -9.73
CA LEU A 66 -1.46 5.37 -9.20
C LEU A 66 -1.26 4.21 -10.17
N TYR A 67 -2.13 4.04 -11.17
CA TYR A 67 -1.82 3.21 -12.33
C TYR A 67 -0.76 3.86 -13.24
N GLY A 68 -0.55 5.18 -13.10
CA GLY A 68 0.36 6.00 -13.92
C GLY A 68 1.79 6.16 -13.37
N SER A 69 2.03 5.94 -12.08
CA SER A 69 3.40 5.84 -11.53
C SER A 69 3.99 4.44 -11.79
N SER A 70 4.14 4.12 -13.08
CA SER A 70 4.58 2.89 -13.73
C SER A 70 5.60 2.00 -13.00
N TRP A 71 6.49 2.56 -12.17
CA TRP A 71 7.62 1.82 -11.61
C TRP A 71 7.31 1.09 -10.29
N ILE A 72 6.40 1.64 -9.48
CA ILE A 72 6.00 1.04 -8.19
C ILE A 72 5.08 -0.16 -8.45
N ALA A 73 4.14 -0.01 -9.39
CA ALA A 73 3.24 -1.07 -9.80
C ALA A 73 3.96 -2.22 -10.52
N SER A 74 5.03 -1.94 -11.29
CA SER A 74 5.81 -2.98 -11.98
C SER A 74 6.69 -3.81 -11.04
N ALA A 75 7.09 -3.27 -9.89
CA ALA A 75 7.95 -3.95 -8.93
C ALA A 75 7.17 -4.78 -7.90
N ALA A 76 5.87 -4.51 -7.74
CA ALA A 76 5.04 -5.16 -6.73
C ALA A 76 4.57 -6.54 -7.17
N ASP A 77 4.66 -7.52 -6.27
CA ASP A 77 4.03 -8.83 -6.48
C ASP A 77 2.54 -8.78 -6.12
N ILE A 78 2.19 -7.98 -5.10
CA ILE A 78 0.82 -7.78 -4.64
C ILE A 78 0.55 -6.29 -4.52
N ILE A 79 -0.58 -5.86 -5.04
CA ILE A 79 -1.09 -4.50 -4.89
C ILE A 79 -2.49 -4.57 -4.28
N ILE A 80 -2.69 -3.88 -3.15
CA ILE A 80 -3.95 -3.79 -2.43
C ILE A 80 -4.42 -2.34 -2.40
N HIS A 81 -5.55 -2.08 -3.03
CA HIS A 81 -6.24 -0.79 -2.97
C HIS A 81 -7.16 -0.74 -1.74
N MET A 82 -6.99 0.26 -0.89
CA MET A 82 -7.89 0.60 0.21
C MET A 82 -8.81 1.76 -0.20
N PRO A 83 -10.04 1.47 -0.66
CA PRO A 83 -10.96 2.50 -1.12
C PRO A 83 -11.42 3.39 0.05
N SER A 84 -11.78 4.63 -0.28
CA SER A 84 -12.40 5.53 0.71
C SER A 84 -13.77 5.02 1.10
N LEU A 85 -14.00 4.92 2.42
CA LEU A 85 -15.26 4.44 3.01
C LEU A 85 -16.42 5.45 2.90
N SER A 86 -16.39 6.38 1.94
CA SER A 86 -17.37 7.47 1.84
C SER A 86 -18.78 7.05 1.39
N VAL A 87 -19.05 5.77 1.10
CA VAL A 87 -20.40 5.31 0.74
C VAL A 87 -20.69 3.90 1.28
N MET A 88 -21.03 3.81 2.56
CA MET A 88 -22.11 2.92 2.99
C MET A 88 -23.14 3.81 3.69
N LYS A 89 -23.82 4.65 2.89
CA LYS A 89 -25.14 5.14 3.31
C LYS A 89 -26.04 3.91 3.30
N ASP A 90 -26.61 3.59 4.45
CA ASP A 90 -27.46 2.43 4.74
C ASP A 90 -28.19 1.85 3.53
N ARG A 91 -27.87 0.60 3.16
CA ARG A 91 -28.76 -0.21 2.30
C ARG A 91 -29.94 -0.80 3.10
N TYR A 92 -30.12 -0.42 4.36
CA TYR A 92 -31.16 -0.92 5.29
C TYR A 92 -32.23 0.10 5.67
N ASN A 93 -32.38 1.19 4.91
CA ASN A 93 -33.60 2.00 4.94
C ASN A 93 -34.35 1.80 3.62
N GLY A 94 -35.06 0.67 3.53
CA GLY A 94 -36.08 0.37 2.53
C GLY A 94 -37.32 -0.13 3.25
#